data_AF-A0A5P0JK76-F1
#
_entry.id   AF-A0A5P0JK76-F1
#
_cell.length_a   1.000
_cell.length_b   1.000
_cell.length_c   1.000
_cell.angle_alpha   90.00
_cell.angle_beta   90.00
_cell.angle_gamma   90.00
#
_symmetry.space_group_name_H-M   'P 1'
#
loop_
_entity.id
_entity.type
_entity.pdbx_description
1 polymer ?
#
loop_
_entity_poly.entity_id
_entity_poly.type
_entity_poly.pdbx_seq_one_letter_code
_entity_poly.pdbx_strand_id
1 'polypeptide(L)'
;SVTLEGATLSGGKVRTNSSGQAPVVLTSNKVGTYTVTASFHNGVTIQTQTTVKVTGNPSTAHVASFIAEPSTIAATNSDLSTLKATVEDGSGNLIEGLTVYFALK
;
A
#
# COMPACT_ATOMS: atom_id res chain seq x y z
N SER A 1 -18.26 -9.82 -4.33
CA SER A 1 -17.02 -9.15 -3.93
C SER A 1 -17.15 -8.72 -2.49
N VAL A 2 -16.23 -9.11 -1.61
CA VAL A 2 -16.15 -8.53 -0.26
C VAL A 2 -15.19 -7.37 -0.40
N THR A 3 -15.71 -6.16 -0.52
CA THR A 3 -14.89 -4.96 -0.72
C THR A 3 -14.61 -4.35 0.65
N LEU A 4 -13.39 -4.49 1.14
CA LEU A 4 -12.80 -3.47 2.01
C LEU A 4 -12.32 -2.36 1.05
N GLU A 5 -12.46 -1.08 1.39
CA GLU A 5 -12.10 0.02 0.49
C GLU A 5 -10.72 -0.21 -0.18
N GLY A 6 -10.71 -0.30 -1.51
CA GLY A 6 -9.49 -0.45 -2.33
C GLY A 6 -9.05 -1.88 -2.68
N ALA A 7 -9.60 -2.94 -2.07
CA ALA A 7 -9.26 -4.33 -2.40
C ALA A 7 -10.45 -5.17 -2.87
N THR A 8 -10.17 -6.13 -3.75
CA THR A 8 -11.16 -7.05 -4.33
C THR A 8 -10.63 -8.47 -4.35
N LEU A 9 -11.48 -9.43 -3.95
CA LEU A 9 -11.25 -10.86 -4.18
C LEU A 9 -11.90 -11.31 -5.49
N SER A 10 -11.22 -12.18 -6.25
CA SER A 10 -11.75 -12.75 -7.49
C SER A 10 -13.02 -13.60 -7.31
N GLY A 11 -13.32 -14.00 -6.08
CA GLY A 11 -14.56 -14.68 -5.70
C GLY A 11 -14.77 -14.69 -4.19
N GLY A 12 -16.02 -14.85 -3.75
CA GLY A 12 -16.37 -14.99 -2.32
C GLY A 12 -16.63 -16.44 -1.86
N LYS A 13 -16.70 -17.37 -2.81
CA LYS A 13 -16.96 -18.78 -2.58
C LYS A 13 -16.35 -19.60 -3.70
N VAL A 14 -15.45 -20.51 -3.37
CA VAL A 14 -14.74 -21.37 -4.32
C VAL A 14 -14.75 -22.79 -3.77
N ARG A 15 -14.89 -23.79 -4.65
CA ARG A 15 -14.80 -25.21 -4.25
C ARG A 15 -13.34 -25.62 -4.16
N THR A 16 -13.04 -26.53 -3.23
CA THR A 16 -11.74 -27.17 -3.18
C THR A 16 -11.53 -28.04 -4.43
N ASN A 17 -10.32 -28.02 -4.96
CA ASN A 17 -9.88 -28.88 -6.06
C ASN A 17 -9.51 -30.30 -5.54
N SER A 18 -9.02 -31.17 -6.44
CA SER A 18 -8.60 -32.54 -6.10
C SER A 18 -7.45 -32.62 -5.09
N SER A 19 -6.72 -31.53 -4.87
CA SER A 19 -5.67 -31.39 -3.86
C SER A 19 -6.17 -30.77 -2.55
N GLY A 20 -7.47 -30.52 -2.43
CA GLY A 20 -8.06 -29.93 -1.22
C GLY A 20 -7.91 -28.40 -1.11
N GLN A 21 -7.57 -27.70 -2.19
CA GLN A 21 -7.29 -26.25 -2.17
C GLN A 21 -8.41 -25.45 -2.86
N ALA A 22 -8.78 -24.30 -2.30
CA ALA A 22 -9.76 -23.37 -2.88
C ALA A 22 -9.09 -22.00 -3.15
N PRO A 23 -8.41 -21.81 -4.29
CA PRO A 23 -7.66 -20.58 -4.56
C PRO A 23 -8.60 -19.40 -4.85
N VAL A 24 -8.21 -18.23 -4.34
CA VAL A 24 -8.80 -16.92 -4.66
C VAL A 24 -7.68 -15.92 -4.85
N VAL A 25 -7.87 -14.95 -5.75
CA VAL A 25 -6.89 -13.89 -6.01
C VAL A 25 -7.36 -12.62 -5.31
N LEU A 26 -6.45 -11.96 -4.59
CA LEU A 26 -6.65 -10.61 -4.08
C LEU A 26 -5.96 -9.60 -5.01
N THR A 27 -6.69 -8.58 -5.43
CA THR A 27 -6.17 -7.42 -6.15
C THR A 27 -6.50 -6.15 -5.37
N SER A 28 -5.58 -5.20 -5.31
CA SER A 28 -5.80 -3.90 -4.67
C SER A 28 -5.08 -2.80 -5.46
N ASN A 29 -5.68 -1.61 -5.48
CA ASN A 29 -5.04 -0.39 -5.97
C ASN A 29 -4.71 0.59 -4.82
N LYS A 30 -4.91 0.17 -3.57
CA LYS A 30 -4.59 0.97 -2.37
C LYS A 30 -3.60 0.27 -1.47
N VAL A 31 -2.65 1.06 -0.98
CA VAL A 31 -1.71 0.62 0.06
C VAL A 31 -2.44 0.29 1.34
N GLY A 32 -2.00 -0.77 2.00
CA GLY A 32 -2.61 -1.20 3.26
C GLY A 32 -2.35 -2.67 3.57
N THR A 33 -2.81 -3.08 4.74
CA THR A 33 -2.81 -4.48 5.16
C THR A 33 -4.24 -4.98 5.19
N TYR A 34 -4.52 -6.00 4.38
CA TYR A 34 -5.85 -6.58 4.24
C TYR A 34 -5.92 -7.93 4.94
N THR A 35 -6.80 -8.06 5.93
CA THR A 35 -7.10 -9.35 6.57
C THR A 35 -8.12 -10.12 5.75
N VAL A 36 -7.81 -11.36 5.39
CA VAL A 36 -8.67 -12.26 4.64
C VAL A 36 -9.07 -13.43 5.51
N THR A 37 -10.37 -13.68 5.63
CA THR A 37 -10.93 -14.81 6.37
C THR A 37 -11.33 -15.92 5.40
N ALA A 38 -10.82 -17.13 5.62
CA ALA A 38 -11.32 -18.34 4.98
C ALA A 38 -12.23 -19.09 5.95
N SER A 39 -13.41 -19.51 5.51
CA SER A 39 -14.35 -20.26 6.35
C SER A 39 -15.12 -21.33 5.58
N PHE A 40 -15.58 -22.36 6.29
CA PHE A 40 -16.52 -23.35 5.79
C PHE A 40 -17.44 -23.83 6.92
N HIS A 41 -18.53 -24.52 6.56
CA HIS A 41 -19.54 -25.01 7.50
C HIS A 41 -19.67 -26.53 7.42
N ASN A 42 -19.60 -27.20 8.58
CA ASN A 42 -19.80 -28.65 8.73
C ASN A 42 -20.63 -28.97 9.99
N GLY A 43 -21.77 -28.30 10.17
CA GLY A 43 -22.57 -28.31 11.39
C GLY A 43 -22.17 -27.20 12.37
N VAL A 44 -20.91 -26.76 12.31
CA VAL A 44 -20.42 -25.52 12.93
C VAL A 44 -19.62 -24.71 11.90
N THR A 45 -19.46 -23.40 12.14
CA THR A 45 -18.61 -22.54 11.30
C THR A 45 -17.16 -22.63 11.77
N ILE A 46 -16.28 -23.02 10.86
CA ILE A 46 -14.82 -23.03 11.09
C ILE A 46 -14.22 -21.92 10.25
N GLN A 47 -13.34 -21.11 10.86
CA GLN A 47 -12.70 -19.98 10.18
C GLN A 47 -11.25 -19.80 10.60
N THR A 48 -10.43 -19.31 9.66
CA THR A 48 -9.05 -18.91 9.90
C THR A 48 -8.75 -17.64 9.10
N GLN A 49 -7.73 -16.88 9.54
CA GLN A 49 -7.38 -15.60 8.95
C GLN A 49 -5.92 -15.55 8.52
N THR A 50 -5.66 -14.76 7.48
CA THR A 50 -4.33 -14.37 7.06
C THR A 50 -4.34 -12.91 6.62
N THR A 51 -3.18 -12.32 6.38
CA THR A 51 -3.05 -10.92 5.94
C THR A 51 -2.26 -10.81 4.64
N VAL A 52 -2.59 -9.80 3.85
CA VAL A 52 -1.84 -9.40 2.66
C VAL A 52 -1.44 -7.94 2.80
N LYS A 53 -0.14 -7.64 2.81
CA LYS A 53 0.38 -6.26 2.73
C LYS A 53 0.47 -5.84 1.27
N VAL A 54 -0.16 -4.72 0.93
CA VAL A 54 -0.11 -4.07 -0.37
C VAL A 54 0.72 -2.79 -0.22
N THR A 55 1.78 -2.68 -1.02
CA THR A 55 2.68 -1.51 -1.05
C THR A 55 2.46 -0.70 -2.33
N GLY A 56 2.87 0.58 -2.32
CA GLY A 56 2.79 1.42 -3.51
C GLY A 56 3.71 0.88 -4.60
N ASN A 57 3.39 1.17 -5.85
CA ASN A 57 4.10 0.63 -7.00
C ASN A 57 5.34 1.48 -7.39
N PRO A 58 6.57 1.00 -7.13
CA PRO A 58 7.79 1.77 -7.43
C PRO A 58 8.01 2.02 -8.92
N SER A 59 7.48 1.16 -9.80
CA SER A 59 7.66 1.30 -11.26
C SER A 59 6.93 2.51 -11.84
N THR A 60 5.96 3.06 -11.10
CA THR A 60 5.19 4.26 -11.48
C THR A 60 5.42 5.43 -10.52
N ALA A 61 6.46 5.34 -9.68
CA ALA A 61 6.75 6.33 -8.66
C ALA A 61 7.16 7.68 -9.25
N HIS A 62 6.71 8.76 -8.62
CA HIS A 62 7.14 10.12 -8.91
C HIS A 62 7.11 10.99 -7.66
N VAL A 63 7.85 12.10 -7.67
CA VAL A 63 7.79 13.11 -6.60
C VAL A 63 6.47 13.87 -6.74
N ALA A 64 5.54 13.64 -5.83
CA ALA A 64 4.21 14.25 -5.81
C ALA A 64 4.24 15.66 -5.21
N SER A 65 5.09 15.88 -4.20
CA SER A 65 5.31 17.22 -3.63
C SER A 65 6.75 17.40 -3.16
N PHE A 66 7.20 18.65 -3.16
CA PHE A 66 8.50 19.03 -2.64
C PHE A 66 8.41 20.39 -1.99
N ILE A 67 8.67 20.46 -0.70
CA ILE A 67 8.48 21.66 0.12
C ILE A 67 9.73 21.99 0.93
N ALA A 68 9.88 23.27 1.26
CA ALA A 68 10.89 23.80 2.16
C ALA A 68 10.22 24.43 3.38
N GLU A 69 10.61 24.02 4.58
CA GLU A 69 10.01 24.48 5.85
C GLU A 69 11.10 24.91 6.85
N PRO A 70 11.22 26.23 7.16
CA PRO A 70 10.57 27.36 6.47
C PRO A 70 11.11 27.57 5.04
N SER A 71 10.37 28.31 4.21
CA SER A 71 10.78 28.67 2.84
C SER A 71 11.79 29.82 2.77
N THR A 72 12.02 30.51 3.89
CA THR A 72 12.99 31.60 4.03
C THR A 72 13.77 31.43 5.33
N ILE A 73 15.09 31.60 5.26
CA ILE A 73 16.01 31.56 6.40
C ILE A 73 16.97 32.76 6.33
N ALA A 74 17.47 33.24 7.47
CA ALA A 74 18.50 34.28 7.44
C ALA A 74 19.88 33.68 7.12
N ALA A 75 20.77 34.48 6.55
CA ALA A 75 22.12 34.06 6.15
C ALA A 75 23.09 33.99 7.35
N THR A 76 22.74 33.19 8.36
CA THR A 76 23.47 33.08 9.64
C THR A 76 24.40 31.88 9.72
N ASN A 77 24.34 30.96 8.75
CA ASN A 77 24.94 29.61 8.82
C ASN A 77 24.41 28.71 9.95
N SER A 78 23.43 29.18 10.72
CA SER A 78 22.77 28.42 11.79
C SER A 78 21.27 28.25 11.58
N ASP A 79 20.65 29.14 10.82
CA ASP A 79 19.24 29.02 10.45
C ASP A 79 19.08 27.89 9.43
N LEU A 80 18.06 27.05 9.62
CA LEU A 80 17.86 25.83 8.84
C LEU A 80 16.52 25.84 8.14
N SER A 81 16.50 25.31 6.93
CA SER A 81 15.28 24.90 6.21
C SER A 81 15.31 23.39 6.04
N THR A 82 14.21 22.72 6.38
CA THR A 82 14.06 21.29 6.12
C THR A 82 13.36 21.10 4.77
N LEU A 83 14.03 20.42 3.84
CA LEU A 83 13.47 20.06 2.54
C LEU A 83 12.80 18.69 2.63
N LYS A 84 11.53 18.59 2.23
CA LYS A 84 10.74 17.35 2.30
C LYS A 84 10.16 17.03 0.92
N ALA A 85 10.54 15.88 0.36
CA ALA A 85 9.92 15.32 -0.83
C ALA A 85 8.94 14.21 -0.43
N THR A 86 7.75 14.24 -1.02
CA THR A 86 6.74 13.18 -0.90
C THR A 86 6.69 12.41 -2.22
N VAL A 87 6.78 11.08 -2.16
CA VAL A 87 6.79 10.21 -3.33
C VAL A 87 5.53 9.34 -3.32
N GLU A 88 4.86 9.31 -4.47
CA GLU A 88 3.64 8.52 -4.69
C GLU A 88 3.78 7.67 -5.96
N ASP A 89 3.00 6.58 -6.03
CA ASP A 89 2.82 5.82 -7.26
C ASP A 89 1.81 6.49 -8.20
N GLY A 90 1.63 5.94 -9.41
CA GLY A 90 0.70 6.50 -10.40
C GLY A 90 -0.79 6.45 -10.00
N SER A 91 -1.12 5.80 -8.88
CA SER A 91 -2.47 5.76 -8.29
C SER A 91 -2.62 6.65 -7.04
N GLY A 92 -1.60 7.47 -6.74
CA GLY A 92 -1.56 8.36 -5.59
C GLY A 92 -1.34 7.63 -4.25
N ASN A 93 -0.73 6.45 -4.27
CA ASN A 93 -0.33 5.78 -3.03
C ASN A 93 1.07 6.21 -2.61
N LEU A 94 1.24 6.63 -1.36
CA LEU A 94 2.55 6.94 -0.78
C LEU A 94 3.46 5.71 -0.80
N ILE A 95 4.74 5.93 -1.12
CA ILE A 95 5.76 4.88 -1.16
C ILE A 95 6.83 5.13 -0.10
N GLU A 96 7.06 4.14 0.75
CA GLU A 96 8.16 4.12 1.72
C GLU A 96 9.45 3.53 1.11
N GLY A 97 10.62 3.96 1.61
CA GLY A 97 11.90 3.30 1.36
C GLY A 97 12.57 3.58 0.01
N LEU A 98 12.10 4.55 -0.77
CA LEU A 98 12.76 4.97 -2.00
C LEU A 98 13.89 5.97 -1.75
N THR A 99 14.98 5.85 -2.51
CA THR A 99 16.08 6.81 -2.52
C THR A 99 15.72 8.03 -3.38
N VAL A 100 15.78 9.22 -2.79
CA VAL A 100 15.55 10.50 -3.47
C VAL A 100 16.84 11.30 -3.52
N TYR A 101 17.16 11.87 -4.68
CA TYR A 101 18.36 12.69 -4.89
C TYR A 101 18.01 14.16 -4.93
N PHE A 102 18.77 14.98 -4.19
CA PHE A 102 18.62 16.44 -4.13
C PHE A 102 19.87 17.11 -4.70
N ALA A 103 19.70 18.21 -5.42
CA ALA A 103 20.80 18.99 -5.98
C ALA A 103 20.48 20.49 -5.93
N LEU A 104 21.51 21.30 -5.68
CA LEU A 104 21.46 22.75 -5.90
C LEU A 104 21.64 23.03 -7.40
N LYS A 105 21.06 24.13 -7.88
CA LYS A 105 21.27 24.66 -9.22
C LYS A 105 21.81 26.08 -9.15
#